data_AF-A0A2D8B2M6-F1
#
_entry.id   AF-A0A2D8B2M6-F1
#
_cell.length_a   1.000
_cell.length_b   1.000
_cell.length_c   1.000
_cell.angle_alpha   90.00
_cell.angle_beta   90.00
_cell.angle_gamma   90.00
#
_symmetry.space_group_name_H-M   'P 1'
#
loop_
_entity.id
_entity.type
_entity.pdbx_description
1 polymer ?
#
loop_
_entity_poly.entity_id
_entity_poly.type
_entity_poly.pdbx_seq_one_letter_code
_entity_poly.pdbx_strand_id
1 'polypeptide(L)'
;MFRQEWNPSVALDLNTKQKALEGDFHEVVLTLSVTVKTGEEVAFIAEVQQALAAASEEVSGRQGSDLKQWLRTGTVVTTDDRNWELRYALSAKRFSLSRAVAIDMESATIAAQGFRFRVPYGTLLCVSDKPLHGEIKLPKQANTFYEEAIAAHLQIGIAACRHLREEGPSLHSRKLRAFNEPPFR
;
A
#
# COMPACT_ATOMS: atom_id res chain seq x y z
N MET A 1 -3.00 -27.04 16.35
CA MET A 1 -2.11 -26.88 17.53
C MET A 1 -1.11 -25.78 17.24
N PHE A 2 -1.07 -24.71 18.03
CA PHE A 2 -0.06 -23.64 17.91
C PHE A 2 1.31 -24.22 18.27
N ARG A 3 2.34 -24.01 17.43
CA ARG A 3 3.71 -24.51 17.68
C ARG A 3 4.53 -23.60 18.60
N GLN A 4 4.02 -22.40 18.90
CA GLN A 4 4.64 -21.43 19.80
C GLN A 4 3.53 -20.67 20.55
N GLU A 5 3.85 -20.24 21.76
CA GLU A 5 3.02 -19.39 22.59
C GLU A 5 2.84 -18.01 21.94
N TRP A 6 1.60 -17.53 21.83
CA TRP A 6 1.29 -16.24 21.23
C TRP A 6 1.61 -15.13 22.25
N ASN A 7 2.78 -14.51 22.11
CA ASN A 7 3.23 -13.39 22.94
C ASN A 7 3.73 -12.22 22.07
N PRO A 8 2.81 -11.41 21.49
CA PRO A 8 3.19 -10.36 20.56
C PRO A 8 3.80 -9.14 21.26
N SER A 9 4.89 -8.61 20.70
CA SER A 9 5.42 -7.29 21.05
C SER A 9 4.99 -6.26 20.00
N VAL A 10 4.40 -5.15 20.45
CA VAL A 10 3.94 -4.06 19.59
C VAL A 10 4.89 -2.89 19.71
N ALA A 11 5.54 -2.50 18.62
CA ALA A 11 6.29 -1.26 18.50
C ALA A 11 5.50 -0.27 17.65
N LEU A 12 5.30 0.93 18.18
CA LEU A 12 4.50 1.98 17.56
C LEU A 12 5.37 3.23 17.42
N ASP A 13 5.66 3.61 16.18
CA ASP A 13 6.38 4.83 15.84
C ASP A 13 5.38 5.84 15.26
N LEU A 14 5.16 6.95 15.95
CA LEU A 14 4.27 8.02 15.51
C LEU A 14 5.11 9.26 15.21
N ASN A 15 5.08 9.68 13.95
CA ASN A 15 5.76 10.87 13.48
C ASN A 15 4.75 11.89 12.96
N THR A 16 4.83 13.12 13.44
CA THR A 16 3.98 14.22 13.01
C THR A 16 4.83 15.23 12.25
N LYS A 17 4.50 15.47 10.98
CA LYS A 17 5.07 16.55 10.19
C LYS A 17 4.01 17.61 9.94
N GLN A 18 4.38 18.87 10.14
CA GLN A 18 3.54 20.01 9.84
C GLN A 18 4.22 20.87 8.79
N LYS A 19 3.49 21.23 7.74
CA LYS A 19 3.91 22.18 6.73
C LYS A 19 2.89 23.30 6.66
N ALA A 20 3.33 24.55 6.77
CA ALA A 20 2.46 25.69 6.56
C ALA A 20 2.06 25.77 5.07
N LEU A 21 0.78 25.98 4.82
CA LEU A 21 0.21 26.35 3.53
C LEU A 21 -0.17 27.84 3.58
N GLU A 22 -0.65 28.39 2.47
CA GLU A 22 -1.01 29.81 2.37
C GLU A 22 -2.15 30.18 3.36
N GLY A 23 -2.01 31.31 4.05
CA GLY A 23 -2.93 31.74 5.13
C GLY A 23 -2.76 30.93 6.42
N ASP A 24 -3.87 30.66 7.12
CA ASP A 24 -3.88 29.89 8.39
C ASP A 24 -3.97 28.36 8.17
N PHE A 25 -3.74 27.88 6.94
CA PHE A 25 -3.86 26.47 6.61
C PHE A 25 -2.55 25.71 6.84
N HIS A 26 -2.63 24.50 7.39
CA HIS A 26 -1.48 23.65 7.63
C HIS A 26 -1.73 22.24 7.09
N GLU A 27 -0.78 21.71 6.33
CA GLU A 27 -0.71 20.29 6.00
C GLU A 27 -0.09 19.55 7.19
N VAL A 28 -0.89 18.74 7.88
CA VAL A 28 -0.43 17.89 8.97
C VAL A 28 -0.42 16.45 8.51
N VAL A 29 0.77 15.87 8.39
CA VAL A 29 0.98 14.46 8.04
C VAL A 29 1.33 13.69 9.29
N LEU A 30 0.38 12.87 9.75
CA LEU A 30 0.61 11.87 10.79
C LEU A 30 1.04 10.57 10.12
N THR A 31 2.27 10.13 10.38
CA THR A 31 2.75 8.80 10.00
C THR A 31 2.73 7.90 11.22
N LEU A 32 1.94 6.83 11.18
CA LEU A 32 1.92 5.79 12.21
C LEU A 32 2.50 4.51 11.62
N SER A 33 3.64 4.06 12.16
CA SER A 33 4.23 2.76 11.82
C SER A 33 3.99 1.81 12.99
N VAL A 34 3.23 0.74 12.76
CA VAL A 34 2.98 -0.30 13.76
C VAL A 34 3.69 -1.57 13.33
N THR A 35 4.67 -1.99 14.12
CA THR A 35 5.37 -3.26 13.94
C THR A 35 4.92 -4.20 15.06
N VAL A 36 4.29 -5.32 14.72
CA VAL A 36 4.03 -6.40 15.69
C VAL A 36 4.94 -7.56 15.38
N LYS A 37 5.67 -8.03 16.39
CA LYS A 37 6.50 -9.22 16.32
C LYS A 37 5.98 -10.29 17.27
N THR A 38 6.26 -11.55 16.99
CA THR A 38 6.09 -12.67 17.92
C THR A 38 7.41 -13.44 17.93
N GLY A 39 8.19 -13.31 19.01
CA GLY A 39 9.61 -13.68 18.97
C GLY A 39 10.40 -12.78 18.02
N GLU A 40 11.15 -13.38 17.09
CA GLU A 40 11.86 -12.66 16.03
C GLU A 40 11.03 -12.45 14.75
N GLU A 41 9.86 -13.10 14.63
CA GLU A 41 9.03 -13.07 13.42
C GLU A 41 8.04 -11.90 13.42
N VAL A 42 7.82 -11.27 12.25
CA VAL A 42 6.83 -10.19 12.08
C VAL A 42 5.42 -10.76 11.87
N ALA A 43 4.48 -10.30 12.68
CA ALA A 43 3.14 -10.88 12.82
C ALA A 43 2.04 -10.26 11.91
N PHE A 44 2.34 -9.26 11.06
CA PHE A 44 1.40 -8.70 10.07
C PHE A 44 1.72 -9.11 8.62
N ILE A 45 0.79 -8.93 7.65
CA ILE A 45 1.04 -9.17 6.21
C ILE A 45 2.06 -8.12 5.76
N ALA A 46 3.28 -8.32 6.23
CA ALA A 46 4.34 -7.35 6.28
C ALA A 46 5.38 -7.77 5.27
N GLU A 47 5.53 -9.06 4.98
CA GLU A 47 6.48 -9.58 4.01
C GLU A 47 6.25 -8.94 2.64
N VAL A 48 5.01 -8.96 2.15
CA VAL A 48 4.66 -8.31 0.86
C VAL A 48 4.82 -6.79 0.92
N GLN A 49 4.44 -6.15 2.03
CA GLN A 49 4.53 -4.70 2.17
C GLN A 49 5.98 -4.21 2.31
N GLN A 50 6.81 -4.95 3.03
CA GLN A 50 8.24 -4.72 3.22
C GLN A 50 8.98 -4.94 1.91
N ALA A 51 8.66 -6.00 1.17
CA ALA A 51 9.23 -6.22 -0.16
C ALA A 51 8.86 -5.09 -1.13
N LEU A 52 7.61 -4.60 -1.11
CA LEU A 52 7.20 -3.45 -1.92
C LEU A 52 7.94 -2.17 -1.51
N ALA A 53 8.12 -1.93 -0.21
CA ALA A 53 8.86 -0.78 0.29
C ALA A 53 10.35 -0.85 -0.10
N ALA A 54 11.01 -1.96 0.16
CA ALA A 54 12.41 -2.20 -0.17
C ALA A 54 12.66 -2.10 -1.69
N ALA A 55 11.77 -2.70 -2.50
CA ALA A 55 11.83 -2.58 -3.96
C ALA A 55 11.63 -1.13 -4.43
N SER A 56 10.77 -0.36 -3.76
CA SER A 56 10.57 1.05 -4.07
C SER A 56 11.83 1.87 -3.77
N GLU A 57 12.50 1.60 -2.65
CA GLU A 57 13.78 2.25 -2.31
C GLU A 57 14.89 1.88 -3.31
N GLU A 58 15.00 0.60 -3.66
CA GLU A 58 15.99 0.08 -4.60
C GLU A 58 15.85 0.72 -5.99
N VAL A 59 14.64 0.70 -6.56
CA VAL A 59 14.41 1.17 -7.93
C VAL A 59 14.41 2.69 -8.02
N SER A 60 13.88 3.38 -7.02
CA SER A 60 13.85 4.85 -7.03
C SER A 60 15.18 5.49 -6.60
N GLY A 61 16.06 4.74 -5.95
CA GLY A 61 17.28 5.25 -5.33
C GLY A 61 17.03 6.21 -4.15
N ARG A 62 15.81 6.24 -3.62
CA ARG A 62 15.38 7.14 -2.54
C ARG A 62 15.18 6.34 -1.25
N GLN A 63 15.49 6.94 -0.11
CA GLN A 63 15.33 6.30 1.20
C GLN A 63 14.64 7.24 2.20
N GLY A 64 14.07 6.64 3.24
CA GLY A 64 13.58 7.39 4.40
C GLY A 64 12.56 8.48 4.05
N SER A 65 12.87 9.74 4.39
CA SER A 65 11.97 10.87 4.12
C SER A 65 11.79 11.18 2.63
N ASP A 66 12.76 10.84 1.79
CA ASP A 66 12.75 11.19 0.37
C ASP A 66 11.88 10.22 -0.41
N LEU A 67 11.82 8.96 0.02
CA LEU A 67 10.84 7.99 -0.47
C LEU A 67 9.41 8.46 -0.17
N LYS A 68 9.15 9.00 1.03
CA LYS A 68 7.81 9.47 1.42
C LYS A 68 7.26 10.62 0.56
N GLN A 69 8.10 11.33 -0.19
CA GLN A 69 7.66 12.34 -1.14
C GLN A 69 7.08 11.72 -2.42
N TRP A 70 7.43 10.47 -2.72
CA TRP A 70 7.04 9.75 -3.94
C TRP A 70 6.07 8.60 -3.66
N LEU A 71 6.21 7.94 -2.52
CA LEU A 71 5.39 6.82 -2.09
C LEU A 71 4.46 7.25 -0.97
N ARG A 72 3.15 7.05 -1.17
CA ARG A 72 2.13 7.27 -0.14
C ARG A 72 1.46 5.96 0.23
N THR A 73 1.66 5.53 1.47
CA THR A 73 0.91 4.42 2.06
C THR A 73 -0.43 4.93 2.61
N GLY A 74 -1.52 4.23 2.31
CA GLY A 74 -2.85 4.56 2.83
C GLY A 74 -3.96 3.69 2.26
N THR A 75 -5.20 4.05 2.58
CA THR A 75 -6.38 3.32 2.12
C THR A 75 -6.65 3.58 0.63
N VAL A 76 -6.75 2.50 -0.16
CA VAL A 76 -7.23 2.55 -1.54
C VAL A 76 -8.73 2.25 -1.56
N VAL A 77 -9.49 3.08 -2.26
CA VAL A 77 -10.90 2.80 -2.57
C VAL A 77 -10.97 2.03 -3.88
N THR A 78 -11.66 0.90 -3.90
CA THR A 78 -11.96 0.19 -5.14
C THR A 78 -13.44 0.31 -5.45
N THR A 79 -13.77 0.68 -6.69
CA THR A 79 -15.15 0.86 -7.15
C THR A 79 -15.38 0.16 -8.48
N ASP A 80 -16.62 -0.22 -8.76
CA ASP A 80 -17.09 -0.71 -10.06
C ASP A 80 -17.65 0.41 -10.96
N ASP A 81 -17.78 1.65 -10.44
CA ASP A 81 -18.23 2.82 -11.19
C ASP A 81 -17.05 3.63 -11.72
N ARG A 82 -16.74 3.46 -13.02
CA ARG A 82 -15.65 4.19 -13.68
C ARG A 82 -15.87 5.71 -13.69
N ASN A 83 -17.13 6.15 -13.63
CA ASN A 83 -17.54 7.56 -13.66
C ASN A 83 -17.95 8.08 -12.27
N TRP A 84 -17.37 7.52 -11.21
CA TRP A 84 -17.65 7.88 -9.81
C TRP A 84 -17.55 9.40 -9.56
N GLU A 85 -16.77 10.13 -10.37
CA GLU A 85 -16.61 11.59 -10.31
C GLU A 85 -17.95 12.31 -10.47
N LEU A 86 -18.84 11.78 -11.33
CA LEU A 86 -20.19 12.33 -11.55
C LEU A 86 -21.05 12.28 -10.29
N ARG A 87 -20.69 11.42 -9.33
CA ARG A 87 -21.41 11.18 -8.08
C ARG A 87 -20.54 11.46 -6.86
N TYR A 88 -19.51 12.29 -6.99
CA TYR A 88 -18.56 12.56 -5.92
C TYR A 88 -19.22 12.96 -4.59
N ALA A 89 -20.28 13.78 -4.62
CA ALA A 89 -21.00 14.20 -3.42
C ALA A 89 -21.50 13.01 -2.56
N LEU A 90 -21.86 11.89 -3.18
CA LEU A 90 -22.31 10.67 -2.49
C LEU A 90 -21.13 9.88 -1.89
N SER A 91 -19.96 9.95 -2.53
CA SER A 91 -18.75 9.23 -2.13
C SER A 91 -17.86 10.01 -1.15
N ALA A 92 -17.94 11.35 -1.14
CA ALA A 92 -17.07 12.24 -0.37
C ALA A 92 -17.02 11.89 1.13
N LYS A 93 -18.18 11.60 1.74
CA LYS A 93 -18.25 11.18 3.15
C LYS A 93 -17.47 9.89 3.38
N ARG A 94 -17.58 8.90 2.49
CA ARG A 94 -16.88 7.60 2.61
C ARG A 94 -15.37 7.77 2.38
N PHE A 95 -14.96 8.62 1.44
CA PHE A 95 -13.55 8.90 1.18
C PHE A 95 -12.90 9.57 2.40
N SER A 96 -13.58 10.56 2.99
CA SER A 96 -13.11 11.23 4.21
C SER A 96 -13.01 10.28 5.40
N LEU A 97 -14.04 9.48 5.66
CA LEU A 97 -14.07 8.51 6.77
C LEU A 97 -12.97 7.44 6.66
N SER A 98 -12.71 6.96 5.44
CA SER A 98 -11.69 5.92 5.19
C SER A 98 -10.27 6.46 5.05
N ARG A 99 -10.11 7.80 5.05
CA ARG A 99 -8.83 8.48 4.73
C ARG A 99 -8.26 7.98 3.40
N ALA A 100 -9.13 7.88 2.39
CA ALA A 100 -8.78 7.42 1.06
C ALA A 100 -7.62 8.25 0.46
N VAL A 101 -6.58 7.57 0.00
CA VAL A 101 -5.41 8.20 -0.64
C VAL A 101 -5.38 7.99 -2.16
N ALA A 102 -6.06 6.95 -2.64
CA ALA A 102 -6.18 6.62 -4.06
C ALA A 102 -7.51 5.90 -4.32
N ILE A 103 -7.93 5.87 -5.59
CA ILE A 103 -9.09 5.13 -6.06
C ILE A 103 -8.73 4.33 -7.32
N ASP A 104 -9.21 3.10 -7.41
CA ASP A 104 -9.04 2.20 -8.56
C ASP A 104 -10.26 1.28 -8.73
N MET A 105 -10.16 0.24 -9.56
CA MET A 105 -11.25 -0.69 -9.84
C MET A 105 -10.93 -2.17 -9.54
N GLU A 106 -9.73 -2.48 -9.05
CA GLU A 106 -9.26 -3.87 -8.91
C GLU A 106 -8.67 -4.20 -7.53
N SER A 107 -8.02 -3.26 -6.86
CA SER A 107 -7.14 -3.52 -5.71
C SER A 107 -7.80 -4.29 -4.57
N ALA A 108 -8.96 -3.84 -4.10
CA ALA A 108 -9.67 -4.52 -3.03
C ALA A 108 -10.18 -5.90 -3.45
N THR A 109 -10.55 -6.07 -4.72
CA THR A 109 -11.00 -7.35 -5.28
C THR A 109 -9.85 -8.35 -5.29
N ILE A 110 -8.68 -7.96 -5.80
CA ILE A 110 -7.48 -8.80 -5.79
C ILE A 110 -7.05 -9.16 -4.37
N ALA A 111 -7.00 -8.17 -3.47
CA ALA A 111 -6.66 -8.40 -2.07
C ALA A 111 -7.65 -9.34 -1.37
N ALA A 112 -8.96 -9.16 -1.59
CA ALA A 112 -10.00 -10.02 -1.04
C ALA A 112 -9.91 -11.46 -1.58
N GLN A 113 -9.58 -11.65 -2.85
CA GLN A 113 -9.39 -12.97 -3.44
C GLN A 113 -8.11 -13.63 -2.92
N GLY A 114 -7.01 -12.88 -2.76
CA GLY A 114 -5.79 -13.36 -2.11
C GLY A 114 -6.07 -13.83 -0.68
N PHE A 115 -6.82 -13.04 0.09
CA PHE A 115 -7.29 -13.43 1.42
C PHE A 115 -8.15 -14.70 1.38
N ARG A 116 -9.15 -14.75 0.49
CA ARG A 116 -10.05 -15.90 0.31
C ARG A 116 -9.32 -17.18 -0.06
N PHE A 117 -8.24 -17.10 -0.84
CA PHE A 117 -7.51 -18.27 -1.34
C PHE A 117 -6.16 -18.49 -0.69
N ARG A 118 -5.85 -17.79 0.41
CA ARG A 118 -4.60 -17.94 1.16
C ARG A 118 -3.33 -17.66 0.35
N VAL A 119 -3.47 -16.78 -0.65
CA VAL A 119 -2.36 -16.32 -1.49
C VAL A 119 -1.89 -14.97 -0.93
N PRO A 120 -0.61 -14.82 -0.51
CA PRO A 120 -0.07 -13.52 -0.11
C PRO A 120 -0.29 -12.47 -1.19
N TYR A 121 -0.77 -11.29 -0.79
CA TYR A 121 -1.18 -10.23 -1.71
C TYR A 121 -0.63 -8.87 -1.28
N GLY A 122 -0.51 -7.97 -2.25
CA GLY A 122 -0.10 -6.59 -2.06
C GLY A 122 -0.50 -5.74 -3.24
N THR A 123 -0.59 -4.43 -3.01
CA THR A 123 -1.02 -3.46 -4.00
C THR A 123 -0.01 -2.32 -4.03
N LEU A 124 0.51 -2.03 -5.23
CA LEU A 124 1.29 -0.84 -5.51
C LEU A 124 0.70 -0.19 -6.75
N LEU A 125 0.20 1.03 -6.60
CA LEU A 125 -0.43 1.80 -7.68
C LEU A 125 0.46 2.98 -8.07
N CYS A 126 0.43 3.33 -9.35
CA CYS A 126 1.01 4.58 -9.84
C CYS A 126 -0.12 5.55 -10.14
N VAL A 127 -0.01 6.79 -9.67
CA VAL A 127 -1.01 7.83 -9.91
C VAL A 127 -0.95 8.26 -11.38
N SER A 128 -2.05 8.07 -12.12
CA SER A 128 -2.17 8.48 -13.53
C SER A 128 -2.85 9.84 -13.72
N ASP A 129 -3.63 10.28 -12.74
CA ASP A 129 -4.51 11.44 -12.80
C ASP A 129 -4.97 11.88 -11.40
N LYS A 130 -5.47 13.11 -11.28
CA LYS A 130 -5.95 13.71 -10.02
C LYS A 130 -7.34 14.31 -10.24
N PRO A 131 -8.40 13.48 -10.32
CA PRO A 131 -9.74 13.91 -10.72
C PRO A 131 -10.33 15.01 -9.82
N LEU A 132 -10.02 15.02 -8.52
CA LEU A 132 -10.50 16.05 -7.58
C LEU A 132 -9.76 17.41 -7.70
N HIS A 133 -8.71 17.50 -8.51
CA HIS A 133 -7.88 18.70 -8.68
C HIS A 133 -7.93 19.26 -10.11
N GLY A 134 -8.90 18.82 -10.92
CA GLY A 134 -9.06 19.28 -12.31
C GLY A 134 -8.12 18.61 -13.32
N GLU A 135 -7.25 17.70 -12.89
CA GLU A 135 -6.34 16.95 -13.76
C GLU A 135 -6.90 15.55 -14.05
N ILE A 136 -7.98 15.48 -14.83
CA ILE A 136 -8.69 14.22 -15.13
C ILE A 136 -7.84 13.27 -16.00
N LYS A 137 -6.80 13.78 -16.68
CA LYS A 137 -5.68 13.00 -17.25
C LYS A 137 -4.44 13.89 -17.34
N LEU A 138 -3.25 13.34 -17.08
CA LEU A 138 -2.00 14.06 -17.31
C LEU A 138 -1.90 14.46 -18.80
N PRO A 139 -1.51 15.72 -19.13
CA PRO A 139 -1.33 16.15 -20.51
C PRO A 139 -0.32 15.27 -21.25
N LYS A 140 -0.55 15.01 -22.55
CA LYS A 140 0.38 14.22 -23.41
C LYS A 140 1.84 14.73 -23.41
N GLN A 141 2.09 15.98 -22.99
CA GLN A 141 3.45 16.53 -22.82
C GLN A 141 4.19 15.98 -21.58
N ALA A 142 3.51 15.32 -20.65
CA ALA A 142 4.12 14.61 -19.52
C ALA A 142 4.51 13.16 -19.87
N ASN A 143 4.56 12.79 -21.17
CA ASN A 143 4.84 11.44 -21.62
C ASN A 143 6.16 10.89 -21.10
N THR A 144 7.24 11.68 -21.03
CA THR A 144 8.53 11.17 -20.53
C THR A 144 8.47 10.82 -19.05
N PHE A 145 7.86 11.68 -18.22
CA PHE A 145 7.67 11.41 -16.79
C PHE A 145 6.74 10.20 -16.57
N TYR A 146 5.68 10.10 -17.38
CA TYR A 146 4.74 8.99 -17.31
C TYR A 146 5.38 7.67 -17.77
N GLU A 147 6.15 7.67 -18.86
CA GLU A 147 6.87 6.49 -19.37
C GLU A 147 7.98 6.04 -18.41
N GLU A 148 8.75 6.97 -17.83
CA GLU A 148 9.73 6.68 -16.79
C GLU A 148 9.06 6.14 -15.52
N ALA A 149 7.93 6.72 -15.11
CA ALA A 149 7.16 6.25 -13.95
C ALA A 149 6.55 4.86 -14.19
N ILE A 150 6.05 4.57 -15.38
CA ILE A 150 5.55 3.23 -15.74
C ILE A 150 6.69 2.22 -15.71
N ALA A 151 7.83 2.55 -16.33
CA ALA A 151 8.98 1.66 -16.35
C ALA A 151 9.46 1.38 -14.92
N ALA A 152 9.61 2.42 -14.09
CA ALA A 152 9.96 2.28 -12.69
C ALA A 152 8.91 1.45 -11.91
N HIS A 153 7.61 1.66 -12.14
CA HIS A 153 6.55 0.93 -11.46
C HIS A 153 6.61 -0.58 -11.74
N LEU A 154 6.84 -0.98 -12.99
CA LEU A 154 7.05 -2.38 -13.35
C LEU A 154 8.32 -2.93 -12.71
N GLN A 155 9.43 -2.18 -12.73
CA GLN A 155 10.68 -2.60 -12.09
C GLN A 155 10.52 -2.79 -10.58
N ILE A 156 9.75 -1.93 -9.89
CA ILE A 156 9.45 -2.11 -8.47
C ILE A 156 8.68 -3.42 -8.25
N GLY A 157 7.70 -3.73 -9.10
CA GLY A 157 6.98 -5.00 -9.03
C GLY A 157 7.91 -6.21 -9.18
N ILE A 158 8.81 -6.19 -10.16
CA ILE A 158 9.79 -7.25 -10.39
C ILE A 158 10.75 -7.41 -9.21
N ALA A 159 11.29 -6.29 -8.70
CA ALA A 159 12.19 -6.29 -7.55
C ALA A 159 11.48 -6.80 -6.28
N ALA A 160 10.22 -6.43 -6.06
CA ALA A 160 9.42 -6.94 -4.95
C ALA A 160 9.22 -8.46 -5.06
N CYS A 161 8.89 -8.98 -6.25
CA CYS A 161 8.81 -10.42 -6.47
C CYS A 161 10.15 -11.13 -6.22
N ARG A 162 11.27 -10.49 -6.56
CA ARG A 162 12.62 -11.03 -6.27
C ARG A 162 12.87 -11.11 -4.76
N HIS A 163 12.60 -10.03 -4.00
CA HIS A 163 12.69 -10.01 -2.54
C HIS A 163 11.79 -11.09 -1.91
N LEU A 164 10.54 -11.21 -2.35
CA LEU A 164 9.60 -12.23 -1.84
C LEU A 164 10.04 -13.67 -2.17
N ARG A 165 10.74 -13.86 -3.28
CA ARG A 165 11.32 -15.16 -3.64
C ARG A 165 12.47 -15.51 -2.70
N GLU A 166 13.29 -14.54 -2.32
CA GLU A 166 14.43 -14.71 -1.40
C GLU A 166 13.95 -15.05 0.03
N GLU A 167 12.78 -14.57 0.45
CA GLU A 167 12.12 -14.95 1.72
C GLU A 167 11.76 -16.45 1.79
N GLY A 168 11.63 -17.13 0.65
CA GLY A 168 11.34 -18.57 0.59
C GLY A 168 10.08 -18.96 1.39
N PRO A 169 10.16 -19.93 2.33
CA PRO A 169 9.00 -20.33 3.14
C PRO A 169 8.42 -19.22 4.02
N SER A 170 9.23 -18.22 4.41
CA SER A 170 8.83 -17.14 5.32
C SER A 170 7.81 -16.18 4.72
N LEU A 171 7.74 -16.10 3.37
CA LEU A 171 6.68 -15.39 2.65
C LEU A 171 5.27 -15.76 3.14
N HIS A 172 5.12 -17.01 3.54
CA HIS A 172 3.86 -17.62 3.83
C HIS A 172 3.63 -17.75 5.34
N SER A 173 3.04 -16.71 5.91
CA SER A 173 2.72 -16.66 7.34
C SER A 173 1.37 -17.32 7.69
N ARG A 174 1.02 -17.32 8.99
CA ARG A 174 -0.24 -17.86 9.53
C ARG A 174 -1.45 -16.94 9.36
N LYS A 175 -1.26 -15.76 8.77
CA LYS A 175 -2.22 -14.63 8.79
C LYS A 175 -3.48 -14.87 7.97
N LEU A 176 -3.38 -15.75 6.99
CA LEU A 176 -4.50 -16.13 6.11
C LEU A 176 -5.17 -17.45 6.53
N ARG A 177 -4.68 -18.10 7.60
CA ARG A 177 -5.21 -19.40 8.05
C ARG A 177 -6.56 -19.23 8.75
N ALA A 178 -7.53 -20.06 8.35
CA ALA A 178 -8.79 -20.24 9.04
C ALA A 178 -8.67 -21.24 10.21
N PHE A 179 -9.68 -21.26 11.08
CA PHE A 179 -9.77 -22.26 12.16
C PHE A 179 -9.82 -23.70 11.64
N ASN A 180 -10.46 -23.91 10.49
CA ASN A 180 -10.61 -25.19 9.80
C ASN A 180 -9.69 -25.31 8.57
N GLU A 181 -8.50 -24.69 8.61
CA GLU A 181 -7.56 -24.69 7.49
C GLU A 181 -7.22 -26.13 7.02
N PRO A 182 -7.31 -26.44 5.72
CA PRO A 182 -6.90 -27.73 5.20
C PRO A 182 -5.39 -27.97 5.41
N PRO A 183 -4.94 -29.24 5.47
CA PRO A 183 -3.51 -29.56 5.65
C PRO A 183 -2.62 -29.17 4.47
N PHE A 184 -3.18 -29.08 3.26
CA PHE A 184 -2.47 -28.75 2.03
C PHE A 184 -2.44 -27.24 1.77
N ARG A 185 -1.32 -26.79 1.22
CA ARG A 185 -1.18 -25.48 0.59
C ARG A 185 -1.24 -25.65 -0.92
#